data_AF-A0A9N9VVP5-F1
#
_entry.id   AF-A0A9N9VVP5-F1
#
_cell.length_a   1.000
_cell.length_b   1.000
_cell.length_c   1.000
_cell.angle_alpha   90.00
_cell.angle_beta   90.00
_cell.angle_gamma   90.00
#
_symmetry.space_group_name_H-M   'P 1'
#
loop_
_entity.id
_entity.type
_entity.pdbx_description
1 polymer ?
#
loop_
_entity_poly.entity_id
_entity_poly.type
_entity_poly.pdbx_seq_one_letter_code
_entity_poly.pdbx_strand_id
1 'polypeptide(L)'
;MHMDGHSHSLFVEGRLSMITVSILRRKRYPFNDMRWKTIPWLKQPKSPQDLLIHILGEIPALLEDTDTAILQKDSQKAAVLEKVLGECWKINDQLKWWLENIGPESLAAHTLQAQELPSSSAANNTAADHKMRLYWAAHLSIHATIWLILRSNQPKIQINENHISHQSYPELYCMNIIETARRISNPLVDAFE
;
A
#
# COMPACT_ATOMS: atom_id res chain seq x y z
N MET A 1 -24.52 11.87 2.10
CA MET A 1 -24.44 12.15 0.64
C MET A 1 -23.36 11.32 -0.07
N HIS A 2 -22.43 10.63 0.60
CA HIS A 2 -21.38 9.82 -0.05
C HIS A 2 -21.53 8.29 0.17
N MET A 3 -22.74 7.85 0.51
CA MET A 3 -23.03 6.44 0.84
C MET A 3 -23.52 5.64 -0.37
N ASP A 4 -24.01 6.31 -1.42
CA ASP A 4 -24.52 5.71 -2.65
C ASP A 4 -24.48 6.71 -3.83
N GLY A 5 -24.79 6.20 -5.02
CA GLY A 5 -24.92 6.98 -6.26
C GLY A 5 -23.61 7.61 -6.73
N HIS A 6 -23.72 8.63 -7.59
CA HIS A 6 -22.57 9.29 -8.21
C HIS A 6 -21.59 9.90 -7.20
N SER A 7 -22.09 10.41 -6.07
CA SER A 7 -21.24 10.97 -5.02
C SER A 7 -20.37 9.91 -4.34
N HIS A 8 -20.86 8.67 -4.21
CA HIS A 8 -20.04 7.55 -3.72
C HIS A 8 -18.98 7.16 -4.74
N SER A 9 -19.33 7.02 -6.03
CA SER A 9 -18.37 6.69 -7.10
C SER A 9 -17.24 7.72 -7.19
N LEU A 10 -17.58 9.01 -7.21
CA LEU A 10 -16.60 10.09 -7.22
C LEU A 10 -15.68 10.06 -5.99
N PHE A 11 -16.25 9.76 -4.82
CA PHE A 11 -15.45 9.58 -3.62
C PHE A 11 -14.48 8.41 -3.83
N VAL A 12 -14.95 7.20 -4.14
CA VAL A 12 -14.13 5.98 -4.28
C VAL A 12 -13.02 6.15 -5.32
N GLU A 13 -13.36 6.63 -6.52
CA GLU A 13 -12.43 6.79 -7.64
C GLU A 13 -11.37 7.86 -7.38
N GLY A 14 -11.73 8.96 -6.71
CA GLY A 14 -10.82 10.07 -6.46
C GLY A 14 -9.74 9.80 -5.40
N ARG A 15 -9.91 8.78 -4.54
CA ARG A 15 -9.04 8.58 -3.36
C ARG A 15 -7.61 8.31 -3.73
N LEU A 16 -7.39 7.42 -4.70
CA LEU A 16 -6.04 7.03 -5.07
C LEU A 16 -5.24 8.25 -5.54
N SER A 17 -5.83 9.11 -6.38
CA SER A 17 -5.19 10.34 -6.84
C SER A 17 -4.85 11.29 -5.68
N MET A 18 -5.77 11.49 -4.74
CA MET A 18 -5.55 12.34 -3.58
C MET A 18 -4.48 11.78 -2.63
N ILE A 19 -4.47 10.47 -2.42
CA ILE A 19 -3.44 9.79 -1.61
C ILE A 19 -2.09 9.92 -2.29
N THR A 20 -2.00 9.67 -3.60
CA THR A 20 -0.76 9.84 -4.37
C THR A 20 -0.20 11.26 -4.21
N VAL A 21 -1.03 12.29 -4.36
CA VAL A 21 -0.61 13.68 -4.12
C VAL A 21 -0.14 13.89 -2.68
N SER A 22 -0.83 13.29 -1.71
CA SER A 22 -0.48 13.35 -0.29
C SER A 22 0.88 12.69 0.00
N ILE A 23 1.17 11.53 -0.60
CA ILE A 23 2.46 10.83 -0.53
C ILE A 23 3.55 11.71 -1.13
N LEU A 24 3.34 12.23 -2.35
CA LEU A 24 4.32 13.07 -3.04
C LEU A 24 4.65 14.35 -2.27
N ARG A 25 3.65 14.94 -1.60
CA ARG A 25 3.84 16.12 -0.75
C ARG A 25 4.31 15.78 0.66
N ARG A 26 4.35 14.49 1.02
CA ARG A 26 4.62 13.99 2.38
C ARG A 26 3.74 14.70 3.42
N LYS A 27 2.45 14.82 3.09
CA LYS A 27 1.42 15.46 3.91
C LYS A 27 0.27 14.53 4.15
N ARG A 28 -0.25 14.53 5.38
CA ARG A 28 -1.39 13.72 5.82
C ARG A 28 -2.56 13.81 4.85
N TYR A 29 -3.10 12.64 4.52
CA TYR A 29 -4.29 12.52 3.70
C TYR A 29 -5.53 12.96 4.51
N PRO A 30 -6.27 14.00 4.07
CA PRO A 30 -7.35 14.60 4.86
C PRO A 30 -8.55 13.67 5.09
N PHE A 31 -8.70 12.61 4.28
CA PHE A 31 -9.77 11.63 4.43
C PHE A 31 -9.30 10.31 5.06
N ASN A 32 -8.22 10.35 5.84
CA ASN A 32 -7.73 9.17 6.56
C ASN A 32 -8.49 8.90 7.88
N ASP A 33 -9.36 9.80 8.32
CA ASP A 33 -10.20 9.62 9.52
C ASP A 33 -11.12 8.40 9.42
N MET A 34 -11.42 7.81 10.57
CA MET A 34 -12.33 6.65 10.70
C MET A 34 -13.70 6.88 10.03
N ARG A 35 -14.22 8.11 10.07
CA ARG A 35 -15.51 8.48 9.44
C ARG A 35 -15.51 8.20 7.93
N TRP A 36 -14.41 8.50 7.24
CA TRP A 36 -14.25 8.25 5.81
C TRP A 36 -13.93 6.79 5.47
N LYS A 37 -13.49 6.01 6.47
CA LYS A 37 -13.26 4.57 6.35
C LYS A 37 -14.51 3.73 6.68
N THR A 38 -15.55 4.34 7.25
CA THR A 38 -16.76 3.65 7.72
C THR A 38 -18.00 4.12 6.99
N ILE A 39 -18.37 5.40 7.10
CA ILE A 39 -19.64 5.95 6.63
C ILE A 39 -19.89 5.70 5.13
N PRO A 40 -18.93 5.91 4.20
CA PRO A 40 -19.17 5.64 2.77
C PRO A 40 -19.51 4.18 2.46
N TRP A 41 -19.14 3.26 3.35
CA TRP A 41 -19.20 1.82 3.12
C TRP A 41 -20.38 1.16 3.84
N LEU A 42 -21.30 1.95 4.42
CA LEU A 42 -22.47 1.44 5.12
C LEU A 42 -23.47 0.75 4.19
N LYS A 43 -23.52 1.15 2.92
CA LYS A 43 -24.42 0.57 1.91
C LYS A 43 -23.70 -0.32 0.90
N GLN A 44 -22.43 -0.04 0.63
CA GLN A 44 -21.62 -0.79 -0.33
C GLN A 44 -20.37 -1.33 0.37
N PRO A 45 -20.17 -2.66 0.42
CA PRO A 45 -19.00 -3.24 1.05
C PRO A 45 -17.73 -2.87 0.28
N LYS A 46 -16.61 -2.79 1.00
CA LYS A 46 -15.30 -2.50 0.40
C LYS A 46 -14.88 -3.64 -0.51
N SER A 47 -14.35 -3.29 -1.68
CA SER A 47 -13.59 -4.24 -2.50
C SER A 47 -12.19 -4.47 -1.92
N PRO A 48 -11.48 -5.53 -2.35
CA PRO A 48 -10.07 -5.72 -2.03
C PRO A 48 -9.19 -4.52 -2.41
N GLN A 49 -9.52 -3.83 -3.52
CA GLN A 49 -8.81 -2.63 -3.92
C GLN A 49 -9.05 -1.47 -2.95
N ASP A 50 -10.28 -1.31 -2.45
CA ASP A 50 -10.59 -0.27 -1.45
C ASP A 50 -9.80 -0.50 -0.15
N LEU A 51 -9.63 -1.75 0.26
CA LEU A 51 -8.81 -2.11 1.41
C LEU A 51 -7.33 -1.78 1.18
N LEU A 52 -6.78 -2.05 0.00
CA LEU A 52 -5.42 -1.64 -0.33
C LEU A 52 -5.25 -0.11 -0.33
N ILE A 53 -6.22 0.61 -0.89
CA ILE A 53 -6.26 2.08 -0.89
C ILE A 53 -6.36 2.64 0.55
N HIS A 54 -7.04 1.93 1.46
CA HIS A 54 -7.07 2.30 2.87
C HIS A 54 -5.69 2.22 3.51
N ILE A 55 -4.96 1.14 3.25
CA ILE A 55 -3.59 0.94 3.76
C ILE A 55 -2.66 2.02 3.19
N LEU A 56 -2.74 2.30 1.88
CA LEU A 56 -2.01 3.40 1.23
C LEU A 56 -2.30 4.76 1.86
N GLY A 57 -3.53 5.00 2.32
CA GLY A 57 -3.95 6.23 2.96
C GLY A 57 -3.24 6.54 4.29
N GLU A 58 -2.63 5.54 4.93
CA GLU A 58 -1.84 5.70 6.17
C GLU A 58 -0.43 6.23 5.90
N ILE A 59 0.15 5.90 4.74
CA ILE A 59 1.55 6.22 4.39
C ILE A 59 1.86 7.72 4.49
N PRO A 60 1.04 8.66 3.97
CA PRO A 60 1.35 10.08 4.04
C PRO A 60 1.55 10.61 5.46
N ALA A 61 0.77 10.11 6.43
CA ALA A 61 0.91 10.50 7.83
C ALA A 61 2.25 10.04 8.41
N LEU A 62 2.64 8.80 8.08
CA LEU A 62 3.90 8.21 8.48
C LEU A 62 5.10 8.98 7.92
N LEU A 63 5.04 9.39 6.65
CA LEU A 63 6.08 10.19 6.01
C LEU A 63 6.20 11.58 6.65
N GLU A 64 5.08 12.24 6.95
CA GLU A 64 5.06 13.54 7.61
C GLU A 64 5.63 13.47 9.04
N ASP A 65 5.30 12.41 9.79
CA ASP A 65 5.83 12.19 11.13
C ASP A 65 7.34 11.90 11.10
N THR A 66 7.80 11.16 10.09
CA THR A 66 9.23 10.90 9.86
C THR A 66 9.98 12.21 9.61
N ASP A 67 9.46 13.06 8.71
CA ASP A 67 10.08 14.36 8.40
C ASP A 67 10.14 15.24 9.64
N THR A 68 9.05 15.28 10.39
CA THR A 68 8.97 16.06 11.63
C THR A 68 9.98 15.56 12.66
N ALA A 69 10.12 14.25 12.83
CA ALA A 69 11.04 13.63 13.78
C ALA A 69 12.51 13.90 13.43
N ILE A 70 12.86 13.83 12.14
CA ILE A 70 14.23 14.10 11.67
C ILE A 70 14.65 15.54 11.98
N LEU A 71 13.71 16.49 11.96
CA LEU A 71 13.95 17.90 12.26
C LEU A 71 13.94 18.25 13.76
N GLN A 72 13.52 17.32 14.63
CA GLN A 72 13.46 17.55 16.09
C GLN A 72 14.82 17.40 16.78
N LYS A 73 14.96 18.06 17.94
CA LYS A 73 16.12 17.91 18.85
C LYS A 73 16.10 16.52 19.52
N ASP A 74 17.28 16.04 19.90
CA ASP A 74 17.52 14.65 20.32
C ASP A 74 16.63 14.11 21.46
N SER A 75 16.10 14.95 22.35
CA SER A 75 15.32 14.48 23.52
C SER A 75 13.94 13.93 23.19
N GLN A 76 13.33 14.33 22.07
CA GLN A 76 12.01 13.85 21.63
C GLN A 76 12.07 13.00 20.35
N LYS A 77 13.15 13.17 19.57
CA LYS A 77 13.38 12.46 18.30
C LYS A 77 13.26 10.94 18.44
N ALA A 78 13.90 10.35 19.45
CA ALA A 78 13.94 8.89 19.60
C ALA A 78 12.54 8.27 19.80
N ALA A 79 11.73 8.85 20.69
CA ALA A 79 10.38 8.37 20.96
C ALA A 79 9.44 8.52 19.76
N VAL A 80 9.56 9.61 19.00
CA VAL A 80 8.77 9.79 17.77
C VAL A 80 9.19 8.79 16.70
N LEU A 81 10.50 8.58 16.49
CA LEU A 81 11.00 7.60 15.52
C LEU A 81 10.61 6.16 15.88
N GLU A 82 10.62 5.81 17.16
CA GLU A 82 10.15 4.51 17.65
C GLU A 82 8.65 4.30 17.34
N LYS A 83 7.83 5.32 17.60
CA LYS A 83 6.40 5.29 17.24
C LYS A 83 6.19 5.12 15.73
N VAL A 84 6.92 5.88 14.91
CA VAL A 84 6.85 5.78 13.45
C VAL A 84 7.27 4.39 12.98
N LEU A 85 8.32 3.82 13.56
CA LEU A 85 8.77 2.47 13.25
C LEU A 85 7.70 1.42 13.60
N GLY A 86 7.01 1.56 14.73
CA GLY A 86 5.87 0.71 15.09
C GLY A 86 4.74 0.77 14.07
N GLU A 87 4.39 1.97 13.58
CA GLU A 87 3.37 2.12 12.53
C GLU A 87 3.85 1.56 11.17
N CYS A 88 5.14 1.68 10.83
CA CYS A 88 5.71 1.03 9.64
C CYS A 88 5.47 -0.48 9.66
N TRP A 89 5.77 -1.14 10.78
CA TRP A 89 5.60 -2.59 10.91
C TRP A 89 4.13 -3.00 10.84
N LYS A 90 3.25 -2.26 11.50
CA LYS A 90 1.81 -2.48 11.43
C LYS A 90 1.27 -2.37 9.99
N ILE A 91 1.69 -1.37 9.23
CA ILE A 91 1.30 -1.23 7.81
C ILE A 91 1.87 -2.39 6.98
N ASN A 92 3.12 -2.78 7.23
CA ASN A 92 3.73 -3.94 6.56
C ASN A 92 2.93 -5.23 6.81
N ASP A 93 2.47 -5.46 8.05
CA ASP A 93 1.67 -6.64 8.38
C ASP A 93 0.28 -6.59 7.72
N GLN A 94 -0.33 -5.41 7.62
CA GLN A 94 -1.58 -5.21 6.88
C GLN A 94 -1.42 -5.51 5.38
N LEU A 95 -0.30 -5.10 4.77
CA LEU A 95 -0.01 -5.40 3.36
C LEU A 95 0.18 -6.89 3.14
N LYS A 96 0.95 -7.58 3.99
CA LYS A 96 1.13 -9.04 3.93
C LYS A 96 -0.20 -9.78 4.05
N TRP A 97 -0.99 -9.41 5.06
CA TRP A 97 -2.33 -9.98 5.25
C TRP A 97 -3.20 -9.76 4.02
N TRP A 98 -3.18 -8.55 3.43
CA TRP A 98 -3.94 -8.25 2.22
C TRP A 98 -3.56 -9.18 1.07
N LEU A 99 -2.26 -9.35 0.80
CA LEU A 99 -1.78 -10.21 -0.28
C LEU A 99 -2.21 -11.67 -0.09
N GLU A 100 -2.04 -12.19 1.13
CA GLU A 100 -2.31 -13.59 1.47
C GLU A 100 -3.81 -13.94 1.45
N ASN A 101 -4.69 -13.01 1.83
CA ASN A 101 -6.11 -13.30 2.05
C ASN A 101 -7.03 -12.80 0.93
N ILE A 102 -6.71 -11.66 0.32
CA ILE A 102 -7.60 -10.96 -0.62
C ILE A 102 -6.85 -10.35 -1.80
N GLY A 103 -5.57 -10.71 -1.98
CA GLY A 103 -4.79 -10.35 -3.14
C GLY A 103 -5.31 -11.05 -4.41
N PRO A 104 -4.91 -10.59 -5.62
CA PRO A 104 -5.38 -11.16 -6.88
C PRO A 104 -5.18 -12.68 -6.99
N GLU A 105 -4.04 -13.20 -6.53
CA GLU A 105 -3.74 -14.64 -6.56
C GLU A 105 -4.59 -15.44 -5.56
N SER A 106 -4.76 -14.93 -4.34
CA SER A 106 -5.61 -15.55 -3.31
C SER A 106 -7.07 -15.61 -3.75
N LEU A 107 -7.59 -14.51 -4.32
CA LEU A 107 -8.92 -14.47 -4.90
C LEU A 107 -9.08 -15.41 -6.09
N ALA A 108 -8.08 -15.50 -6.96
CA ALA A 108 -8.09 -16.45 -8.08
C ALA A 108 -8.15 -17.90 -7.57
N ALA A 109 -7.35 -18.25 -6.56
CA ALA A 109 -7.37 -19.58 -5.95
C ALA A 109 -8.73 -19.93 -5.32
N HIS A 110 -9.34 -18.98 -4.58
CA HIS A 110 -10.67 -19.15 -4.01
C HIS A 110 -11.77 -19.26 -5.07
N THR A 111 -11.67 -18.49 -6.16
CA THR A 111 -12.66 -18.50 -7.26
C THR A 111 -12.56 -19.77 -8.10
N LEU A 112 -11.34 -20.27 -8.34
CA LEU A 112 -11.10 -21.54 -9.04
C LEU A 112 -11.65 -22.74 -8.27
N GLN A 113 -11.61 -22.72 -6.93
CA GLN A 113 -12.27 -23.73 -6.09
C GLN A 113 -13.80 -23.63 -6.12
N ALA A 114 -14.37 -22.47 -6.45
CA ALA A 114 -15.81 -22.21 -6.41
C ALA A 114 -16.56 -22.49 -7.72
N GLN A 115 -15.87 -22.90 -8.79
CA GLN A 115 -16.45 -23.37 -10.07
C GLN A 115 -17.56 -22.47 -10.66
N GLU A 116 -17.23 -21.30 -11.24
CA GLU A 116 -18.01 -20.62 -12.30
C GLU A 116 -17.33 -19.32 -12.80
N LEU A 117 -16.58 -19.38 -13.92
CA LEU A 117 -16.58 -18.44 -15.08
C LEU A 117 -15.31 -18.59 -15.95
N PRO A 118 -15.37 -18.23 -17.26
CA PRO A 118 -14.30 -18.45 -18.20
C PRO A 118 -13.16 -17.41 -18.10
N SER A 119 -11.95 -17.94 -18.27
CA SER A 119 -10.80 -17.36 -18.97
C SER A 119 -10.46 -15.88 -18.71
N SER A 120 -9.35 -15.69 -17.97
CA SER A 120 -8.37 -14.60 -18.10
C SER A 120 -8.64 -13.65 -19.29
N SER A 121 -9.39 -12.57 -19.05
CA SER A 121 -9.49 -11.47 -20.00
C SER A 121 -8.35 -10.49 -19.75
N ALA A 122 -7.82 -9.86 -20.81
CA ALA A 122 -6.73 -8.88 -20.69
C ALA A 122 -7.07 -7.72 -19.70
N ALA A 123 -8.35 -7.36 -19.56
CA ALA A 123 -8.83 -6.37 -18.61
C ALA A 123 -8.66 -6.83 -17.14
N ASN A 124 -8.95 -8.11 -16.85
CA ASN A 124 -8.76 -8.68 -15.52
C ASN A 124 -7.27 -8.72 -15.14
N ASN A 125 -6.39 -9.04 -16.09
CA ASN A 125 -4.95 -9.04 -15.89
C ASN A 125 -4.42 -7.63 -15.62
N THR A 126 -4.92 -6.63 -16.36
CA THR A 126 -4.57 -5.22 -16.15
C THR A 126 -4.98 -4.72 -14.76
N ALA A 127 -6.17 -5.08 -14.29
CA ALA A 127 -6.65 -4.70 -12.96
C ALA A 127 -5.87 -5.40 -11.84
N ALA A 128 -5.50 -6.67 -12.01
CA ALA A 128 -4.64 -7.39 -11.07
C ALA A 128 -3.24 -6.77 -11.00
N ASP A 129 -2.62 -6.49 -12.15
CA ASP A 129 -1.32 -5.83 -12.25
C ASP A 129 -1.32 -4.45 -11.56
N HIS A 130 -2.37 -3.66 -11.77
CA HIS A 130 -2.50 -2.35 -11.12
C HIS A 130 -2.51 -2.48 -9.59
N LYS A 131 -3.29 -3.42 -9.04
CA LYS A 131 -3.34 -3.66 -7.59
C LYS A 131 -1.98 -4.12 -7.05
N MET A 132 -1.28 -4.99 -7.78
CA MET A 132 0.05 -5.45 -7.37
C MET A 132 1.09 -4.32 -7.37
N ARG A 133 1.03 -3.41 -8.36
CA ARG A 133 1.89 -2.21 -8.35
C ARG A 133 1.66 -1.32 -7.14
N LEU A 134 0.40 -1.09 -6.78
CA LEU A 134 0.04 -0.34 -5.58
C LEU A 134 0.60 -1.00 -4.32
N TYR A 135 0.49 -2.32 -4.22
CA TYR A 135 1.06 -3.12 -3.13
C TYR A 135 2.58 -2.98 -3.05
N TRP A 136 3.32 -3.15 -4.15
CA TRP A 136 4.77 -3.02 -4.15
C TRP A 136 5.24 -1.59 -3.87
N ALA A 137 4.54 -0.57 -4.39
CA ALA A 137 4.83 0.83 -4.10
C ALA A 137 4.64 1.16 -2.60
N ALA A 138 3.61 0.59 -1.97
CA ALA A 138 3.40 0.70 -0.53
C ALA A 138 4.55 0.07 0.25
N HIS A 139 4.90 -1.19 -0.06
CA HIS A 139 6.02 -1.90 0.56
C HIS A 139 7.32 -1.13 0.44
N LEU A 140 7.64 -0.65 -0.77
CA LEU A 140 8.85 0.13 -1.02
C LEU A 140 8.89 1.39 -0.15
N SER A 141 7.78 2.12 -0.05
CA SER A 141 7.68 3.34 0.76
C SER A 141 7.90 3.06 2.25
N ILE A 142 7.33 1.98 2.76
CA ILE A 142 7.48 1.56 4.16
C ILE A 142 8.92 1.13 4.46
N HIS A 143 9.48 0.23 3.64
CA HIS A 143 10.85 -0.23 3.84
C HIS A 143 11.87 0.91 3.71
N ALA A 144 11.71 1.81 2.72
CA ALA A 144 12.57 2.98 2.60
C ALA A 144 12.52 3.86 3.87
N THR A 145 11.34 3.99 4.48
CA THR A 145 11.17 4.75 5.72
C THR A 145 11.81 4.04 6.92
N ILE A 146 11.62 2.72 7.05
CA ILE A 146 12.30 1.91 8.08
C ILE A 146 13.82 2.08 7.95
N TRP A 147 14.37 1.91 6.75
CA TRP A 147 15.80 2.06 6.49
C TRP A 147 16.31 3.45 6.86
N LEU A 148 15.56 4.51 6.51
CA LEU A 148 15.91 5.88 6.88
C LEU A 148 15.97 6.06 8.40
N ILE A 149 14.98 5.56 9.13
CA ILE A 149 14.90 5.66 10.59
C ILE A 149 16.08 4.91 11.22
N LEU A 150 16.30 3.65 10.83
CA LEU A 150 17.36 2.80 11.37
C LEU A 150 18.74 3.41 11.16
N ARG A 151 18.98 4.02 9.99
CA ARG A 151 20.24 4.69 9.68
C ARG A 151 20.42 6.01 10.44
N SER A 152 19.33 6.71 10.73
CA SER A 152 19.34 7.97 11.49
C SER A 152 19.56 7.80 13.00
N ASN A 153 19.50 6.56 13.53
CA ASN A 153 19.48 6.26 14.97
C ASN A 153 20.58 5.27 15.44
N GLN A 154 21.62 5.05 14.64
CA GLN A 154 22.81 4.26 14.98
C GLN A 154 23.65 5.02 16.03
N PRO A 155 23.33 4.95 17.34
CA PRO A 155 23.64 3.76 18.14
C PRO A 155 22.59 3.39 19.22
N LYS A 156 21.34 3.85 19.13
CA LYS A 156 20.33 3.71 20.22
C LYS A 156 19.25 2.64 20.00
N ILE A 157 19.03 2.18 18.76
CA ILE A 157 18.01 1.15 18.48
C ILE A 157 18.72 -0.20 18.31
N GLN A 158 18.46 -1.15 19.22
CA GLN A 158 18.78 -2.55 18.99
C GLN A 158 17.86 -3.08 17.89
N ILE A 159 18.40 -3.29 16.70
CA ILE A 159 17.67 -3.83 15.57
C ILE A 159 17.52 -5.34 15.81
N ASN A 160 16.29 -5.83 15.92
CA ASN A 160 16.05 -7.27 15.82
C ASN A 160 16.18 -7.67 14.34
N GLU A 161 17.39 -8.04 13.93
CA GLU A 161 17.75 -8.39 12.54
C GLU A 161 16.83 -9.45 11.92
N ASN A 162 16.17 -10.27 12.77
CA ASN A 162 15.20 -11.27 12.34
C ASN A 162 13.94 -10.70 11.66
N HIS A 163 13.61 -9.42 11.85
CA HIS A 163 12.47 -8.77 11.17
C HIS A 163 12.81 -8.26 9.76
N ILE A 164 14.10 -8.09 9.43
CA ILE A 164 14.57 -7.69 8.10
C ILE A 164 14.85 -8.97 7.30
N SER A 165 13.79 -9.73 7.02
CA SER A 165 13.85 -10.92 6.16
C SER A 165 14.37 -10.53 4.75
N HIS A 166 14.99 -11.48 4.04
CA HIS A 166 15.41 -11.38 2.62
C HIS A 166 14.30 -10.89 1.64
N GLN A 167 13.05 -10.72 2.07
CA GLN A 167 11.98 -10.01 1.34
C GLN A 167 12.10 -8.46 1.40
N SER A 168 13.12 -7.93 2.08
CA SER A 168 13.29 -6.50 2.38
C SER A 168 14.17 -5.74 1.39
N TYR A 169 14.55 -6.35 0.26
CA TYR A 169 15.34 -5.71 -0.79
C TYR A 169 14.44 -4.81 -1.65
N PRO A 170 14.61 -3.47 -1.60
CA PRO A 170 13.89 -2.54 -2.47
C PRO A 170 13.96 -2.92 -3.94
N GLU A 171 15.06 -3.56 -4.36
CA GLU A 171 15.34 -4.01 -5.72
C GLU A 171 14.28 -4.98 -6.24
N LEU A 172 13.77 -5.89 -5.41
CA LEU A 172 12.74 -6.85 -5.81
C LEU A 172 11.40 -6.15 -6.10
N TYR A 173 11.00 -5.20 -5.24
CA TYR A 173 9.79 -4.41 -5.45
C TYR A 173 9.90 -3.51 -6.68
N CYS A 174 11.05 -2.85 -6.86
CA CYS A 174 11.34 -2.04 -8.05
C CYS A 174 11.30 -2.87 -9.33
N MET A 175 11.92 -4.06 -9.33
CA MET A 175 11.91 -4.97 -10.46
C MET A 175 10.48 -5.39 -10.81
N ASN A 176 9.68 -5.80 -9.83
CA ASN A 176 8.29 -6.19 -10.06
C ASN A 176 7.43 -5.05 -10.64
N ILE A 177 7.66 -3.81 -10.19
CA ILE A 177 6.99 -2.61 -10.75
C ILE A 177 7.40 -2.40 -12.21
N ILE A 178 8.70 -2.53 -12.53
CA ILE A 178 9.22 -2.37 -13.90
C ILE A 178 8.69 -3.47 -14.83
N GLU A 179 8.72 -4.72 -14.39
CA GLU A 179 8.25 -5.87 -15.16
C GLU A 179 6.76 -5.75 -15.49
N THR A 180 5.92 -5.42 -14.50
CA THR A 180 4.51 -5.17 -14.77
C THR A 180 4.32 -3.97 -15.69
N ALA A 181 5.06 -2.86 -15.50
CA ALA A 181 5.01 -1.68 -16.37
C ALA A 181 5.24 -2.06 -17.84
N ARG A 182 6.21 -2.95 -18.08
CA ARG A 182 6.53 -3.46 -19.41
C ARG A 182 5.37 -4.25 -20.03
N ARG A 183 4.73 -5.17 -19.28
CA ARG A 183 3.57 -5.95 -19.75
C ARG A 183 2.41 -5.08 -20.22
N ILE A 184 2.07 -4.03 -19.46
CA ILE A 184 0.99 -3.11 -19.84
C ILE A 184 1.36 -2.27 -21.07
N SER A 185 2.64 -1.88 -21.20
CA SER A 185 3.09 -1.10 -22.37
C SER A 185 3.21 -1.94 -23.65
N ASN A 186 3.42 -3.25 -23.53
CA ASN A 186 3.58 -4.20 -24.65
C ASN A 186 2.63 -5.40 -24.50
N PRO A 187 1.30 -5.22 -24.63
CA PRO A 187 0.33 -6.30 -24.46
C PRO A 187 0.41 -7.41 -25.51
N LEU A 188 1.23 -7.26 -26.56
CA LEU A 188 1.37 -8.20 -27.68
C LEU A 188 2.49 -9.24 -27.52
N VAL A 189 3.33 -9.13 -26.48
CA VAL A 189 4.43 -10.10 -26.24
C VAL A 189 3.90 -11.35 -25.53
N ASP A 190 2.92 -11.20 -24.63
CA ASP A 190 2.37 -12.32 -23.84
C ASP A 190 1.19 -13.04 -24.53
N ALA A 191 0.88 -12.72 -25.79
CA ALA A 191 -0.22 -13.33 -26.55
C ALA A 191 0.21 -14.52 -27.43
N PHE A 192 1.50 -14.91 -27.40
CA PHE A 192 2.08 -15.94 -28.27
C PHE A 192 2.97 -16.97 -27.56
N GLU A 193 2.89 -17.09 -26.23
CA GLU A 193 3.38 -18.25 -25.48
C GLU A 193 2.20 -19.09 -24.95
#